data_AF-A0A9R1WHJ4-F1
#
_entry.id   AF-A0A9R1WHJ4-F1
#
_cell.length_a   1.000
_cell.length_b   1.000
_cell.length_c   1.000
_cell.angle_alpha   90.00
_cell.angle_beta   90.00
_cell.angle_gamma   90.00
#
_symmetry.space_group_name_H-M   'P 1'
#
loop_
_entity.id
_entity.type
_entity.pdbx_description
1 polymer ?
#
loop_
_entity_poly.entity_id
_entity_poly.type
_entity_poly.pdbx_seq_one_letter_code
_entity_poly.pdbx_strand_id
1 'polypeptide(L)'
;MNHKSVQESLAKGLESLCSGDMRLSLEEGQKWSCILLPWVFRETSSDAIRSSAITILSRICEDYGPSSIPISQGWLAIMLSDILESKKLSLKGSAQPRDKVKTQIDQANVLSGTQSVNQLASAVVNLAVNGDSFALEDFLTLEPFINTYKNLKKGNIPKVNALDSALATLKGIKAMTEICSDDLFSQKKTIDYGIIPLLRRFLLSDDYEKLSAIEAYDAQVISFVLQTNLTQWSGSSLPLQEVSSMLLEKLIAARIGDRPVVFHGVIGYETDATSSKCRKQRQSCQKQCWCGMFDLITYHYFQLIFIII
;
A
#
# COMPACT_ATOMS: atom_id res chain seq x y z
N MET A 1 38.14 8.99 10.07
CA MET A 1 36.87 9.72 10.18
C MET A 1 35.81 8.75 10.72
N ASN A 2 35.02 9.18 11.71
CA ASN A 2 33.97 8.34 12.27
C ASN A 2 32.78 8.30 11.29
N HIS A 3 32.49 7.14 10.69
CA HIS A 3 31.39 6.97 9.72
C HIS A 3 30.05 7.56 10.21
N LYS A 4 29.79 7.51 11.52
CA LYS A 4 28.59 8.07 12.15
C LYS A 4 28.49 9.59 11.99
N SER A 5 29.59 10.32 12.20
CA SER A 5 29.63 11.78 12.07
C SER A 5 29.38 12.26 10.63
N VAL A 6 29.82 11.46 9.64
CA VAL A 6 29.58 11.72 8.22
C VAL A 6 28.10 11.50 7.89
N GLN A 7 27.50 10.41 8.38
CA GLN A 7 26.08 10.12 8.18
C GLN A 7 25.18 11.18 8.83
N GLU A 8 25.50 11.62 10.04
CA GLU A 8 24.77 12.71 10.72
C GLU A 8 24.82 14.01 9.92
N SER A 9 26.02 14.39 9.45
CA SER A 9 26.20 15.60 8.65
C SER A 9 25.46 15.51 7.31
N LEU A 10 25.50 14.34 6.67
CA LEU A 10 24.78 14.06 5.42
C LEU A 10 23.26 14.12 5.63
N ALA A 11 22.75 13.49 6.68
CA ALA A 11 21.33 13.47 7.01
C ALA A 11 20.80 14.89 7.26
N LYS A 12 21.54 15.71 8.02
CA LYS A 12 21.20 17.12 8.26
C LYS A 12 21.29 17.98 7.02
N GLY A 13 22.29 17.76 6.17
CA GLY A 13 22.41 18.44 4.88
C GLY A 13 21.22 18.14 3.97
N LEU A 14 20.87 16.87 3.81
CA LEU A 14 19.71 16.43 3.02
C LEU A 14 18.40 16.98 3.58
N GLU A 15 18.22 16.94 4.90
CA GLU A 15 17.05 17.52 5.56
C GLU A 15 16.93 19.02 5.27
N SER A 16 18.03 19.77 5.37
CA SER A 16 18.06 21.20 5.07
C SER A 16 17.71 21.48 3.61
N LEU A 17 18.25 20.69 2.68
CA LEU A 17 17.94 20.82 1.25
C LEU A 17 16.46 20.58 0.99
N CYS A 18 15.90 19.50 1.53
CA CYS A 18 14.48 19.17 1.42
C CYS A 18 13.57 20.13 2.21
N SER A 19 14.12 20.97 3.11
CA SER A 19 13.38 21.97 3.89
C SER A 19 13.28 23.31 3.21
N GLY A 20 14.21 23.59 2.29
CA GLY A 20 14.18 24.78 1.46
C GLY A 20 13.27 24.58 0.25
N ASP A 21 13.53 25.36 -0.80
CA ASP A 21 12.76 25.30 -2.05
C ASP A 21 13.08 24.05 -2.90
N MET A 22 14.17 23.35 -2.58
CA MET A 22 14.59 22.18 -3.33
C MET A 22 13.78 20.95 -2.89
N ARG A 23 12.82 20.56 -3.73
CA ARG A 23 12.17 19.26 -3.62
C ARG A 23 13.00 18.23 -4.37
N LEU A 24 13.09 17.00 -3.83
CA LEU A 24 13.59 15.87 -4.60
C LEU A 24 12.68 15.69 -5.84
N SER A 25 13.09 14.87 -6.82
CA SER A 25 12.15 14.36 -7.82
C SER A 25 11.44 13.12 -7.27
N LEU A 26 10.33 12.68 -7.88
CA LEU A 26 9.64 11.46 -7.45
C LEU A 26 10.59 10.26 -7.49
N GLU A 27 11.32 10.13 -8.60
CA GLU A 27 12.29 9.06 -8.81
C GLU A 27 13.41 9.08 -7.76
N GLU A 28 13.94 10.27 -7.46
CA GLU A 28 15.00 10.44 -6.47
C GLU A 28 14.48 10.16 -5.06
N GLY A 29 13.28 10.66 -4.71
CA GLY A 29 12.63 10.35 -3.44
C GLY A 29 12.38 8.85 -3.24
N GLN A 30 11.96 8.15 -4.29
CA GLN A 30 11.81 6.69 -4.29
C GLN A 30 13.16 5.98 -4.05
N LYS A 31 14.24 6.40 -4.72
CA LYS A 31 15.59 5.85 -4.49
C LYS A 31 16.06 6.13 -3.06
N TRP A 32 15.92 7.35 -2.56
CA TRP A 32 16.32 7.69 -1.19
C TRP A 32 15.54 6.90 -0.14
N SER A 33 14.29 6.53 -0.42
CA SER A 33 13.48 5.78 0.55
C SER A 33 14.13 4.45 0.98
N CYS A 34 14.90 3.78 0.11
CA CYS A 34 15.60 2.54 0.46
C CYS A 34 16.78 2.75 1.42
N ILE A 35 17.32 3.98 1.51
CA ILE A 35 18.41 4.38 2.42
C ILE A 35 17.82 4.95 3.72
N LEU A 36 16.81 5.80 3.60
CA LEU A 36 16.19 6.50 4.72
C LEU A 36 15.47 5.54 5.67
N LEU A 37 14.77 4.51 5.17
CA LEU A 37 14.10 3.55 6.03
C LEU A 37 15.07 2.76 6.94
N PRO A 38 16.17 2.19 6.43
CA PRO A 38 17.22 1.66 7.31
C PRO A 38 17.76 2.66 8.32
N TRP A 39 17.87 3.96 7.99
CA TRP A 39 18.27 4.98 8.95
C TRP A 39 17.23 5.17 10.07
N VAL A 40 15.95 5.03 9.76
CA VAL A 40 14.88 5.08 10.78
C VAL A 40 14.97 3.87 11.72
N PHE A 41 15.09 2.66 11.17
CA PHE A 41 14.89 1.42 11.93
C PHE A 41 16.16 0.80 12.52
N ARG A 42 17.37 1.21 12.10
CA ARG A 42 18.60 0.66 12.68
C ARG A 42 18.82 1.16 14.11
N GLU A 43 19.10 0.23 15.00
CA GLU A 43 19.49 0.53 16.38
C GLU A 43 20.77 1.38 16.48
N THR A 44 21.67 1.26 15.49
CA THR A 44 22.93 1.99 15.45
C THR A 44 22.79 3.45 14.98
N SER A 45 21.63 3.83 14.44
CA SER A 45 21.34 5.21 14.04
C SER A 45 21.25 6.12 15.27
N SER A 46 21.82 7.32 15.18
CA SER A 46 21.57 8.35 16.19
C SER A 46 20.18 8.95 16.03
N ASP A 47 19.69 9.57 17.10
CA ASP A 47 18.40 10.26 17.10
C ASP A 47 18.35 11.39 16.07
N ALA A 48 19.49 12.05 15.83
CA ALA A 48 19.61 13.07 14.78
C ALA A 48 19.44 12.48 13.37
N ILE A 49 20.10 11.34 13.07
CA ILE A 49 19.93 10.64 11.78
C ILE A 49 18.47 10.21 11.62
N ARG A 50 17.90 9.58 12.64
CA ARG A 50 16.52 9.06 12.63
C ARG A 50 15.50 10.18 12.40
N SER A 51 15.59 11.25 13.18
CA SER A 51 14.71 12.43 13.05
C SER A 51 14.82 13.08 11.66
N SER A 52 16.03 13.20 11.10
CA SER A 52 16.23 13.74 9.76
C SER A 52 15.60 12.84 8.70
N ALA A 53 15.78 11.52 8.81
CA ALA A 53 15.21 10.54 7.89
C ALA A 53 13.68 10.54 7.90
N ILE A 54 13.07 10.59 9.09
CA ILE A 54 11.62 10.70 9.29
C ILE A 54 11.09 11.97 8.61
N THR A 55 11.78 13.10 8.78
CA THR A 55 11.38 14.38 8.20
C THR A 55 11.43 14.33 6.67
N ILE A 56 12.51 13.79 6.09
CA ILE A 56 12.66 13.67 4.65
C ILE A 56 11.62 12.70 4.07
N LEU A 57 11.42 11.53 4.67
CA LEU A 57 10.41 10.55 4.25
C LEU A 57 9.00 11.15 4.29
N SER A 58 8.67 11.89 5.35
CA SER A 58 7.37 12.55 5.49
C SER A 58 7.11 13.52 4.35
N ARG A 59 8.13 14.30 3.96
CA ARG A 59 8.02 15.24 2.82
C ARG A 59 7.91 14.55 1.47
N ILE A 60 8.72 13.51 1.22
CA ILE A 60 8.60 12.70 -0.01
C ILE A 60 7.16 12.21 -0.15
N CYS A 61 6.59 11.72 0.95
CA CYS A 61 5.21 11.32 0.96
C CYS A 61 4.28 12.51 0.64
N GLU A 62 4.37 13.61 1.39
CA GLU A 62 3.52 14.81 1.22
C GLU A 62 3.54 15.37 -0.21
N ASP A 63 4.72 15.44 -0.84
CA ASP A 63 4.90 16.02 -2.17
C ASP A 63 4.28 15.19 -3.30
N TYR A 64 4.21 13.86 -3.15
CA TYR A 64 3.83 12.96 -4.25
C TYR A 64 2.51 12.23 -4.08
N GLY A 65 1.79 12.46 -2.97
CA GLY A 65 0.43 11.93 -2.77
C GLY A 65 0.32 10.42 -3.12
N PRO A 66 -0.57 10.02 -4.06
CA PRO A 66 -0.79 8.61 -4.39
C PRO A 66 0.46 7.87 -4.88
N SER A 67 1.38 8.54 -5.57
CA SER A 67 2.60 7.93 -6.10
C SER A 67 3.60 7.51 -5.02
N SER A 68 3.42 8.00 -3.79
CA SER A 68 4.24 7.64 -2.63
C SER A 68 3.55 6.65 -1.68
N ILE A 69 2.35 6.16 -2.01
CA ILE A 69 1.65 5.12 -1.22
C ILE A 69 2.57 3.92 -0.92
N PRO A 70 3.31 3.35 -1.90
CA PRO A 70 4.19 2.21 -1.62
C PRO A 70 5.24 2.52 -0.55
N ILE A 71 5.76 3.75 -0.50
CA ILE A 71 6.75 4.19 0.49
C ILE A 71 6.09 4.26 1.87
N SER A 72 4.94 4.94 1.99
CA SER A 72 4.23 5.07 3.27
C SER A 72 3.75 3.73 3.83
N GLN A 73 3.25 2.85 2.98
CA GLN A 73 2.85 1.49 3.37
C GLN A 73 4.04 0.62 3.72
N GLY A 74 5.14 0.75 2.98
CA GLY A 74 6.35 0.00 3.29
C GLY A 74 6.97 0.45 4.61
N TRP A 75 6.96 1.75 4.89
CA TRP A 75 7.36 2.29 6.18
C TRP A 75 6.53 1.68 7.32
N LEU A 76 5.20 1.64 7.16
CA LEU A 76 4.30 0.98 8.11
C LEU A 76 4.61 -0.52 8.30
N ALA A 77 4.89 -1.23 7.20
CA ALA A 77 5.18 -2.66 7.22
C ALA A 77 6.48 -3.00 7.95
N ILE A 78 7.56 -2.23 7.70
CA ILE A 78 8.85 -2.42 8.38
C ILE A 78 8.68 -2.15 9.88
N MET A 79 8.01 -1.06 10.24
CA MET A 79 7.74 -0.69 11.63
C MET A 79 7.00 -1.80 12.37
N LEU A 80 5.89 -2.28 11.80
CA LEU A 80 5.08 -3.33 12.39
C LEU A 80 5.88 -4.65 12.51
N SER A 81 6.70 -4.99 11.51
CA SER A 81 7.55 -6.17 11.54
C SER A 81 8.57 -6.14 12.68
N ASP A 82 9.27 -5.02 12.86
CA ASP A 82 10.28 -4.85 13.91
C ASP A 82 9.67 -4.89 15.33
N ILE A 83 8.51 -4.27 15.51
CA ILE A 83 7.76 -4.33 16.79
C ILE A 83 7.28 -5.75 17.07
N LEU A 84 6.75 -6.46 16.06
CA LEU A 84 6.32 -7.84 16.19
C LEU A 84 7.47 -8.78 16.58
N GLU A 85 8.65 -8.59 16.00
CA GLU A 85 9.85 -9.36 16.36
C GLU A 85 10.24 -9.11 17.82
N SER A 86 10.23 -7.85 18.26
CA SER A 86 10.47 -7.47 19.65
C SER A 86 9.48 -8.14 20.60
N LYS A 87 8.19 -8.15 20.24
CA LYS A 87 7.11 -8.80 21.01
C LYS A 87 7.28 -10.33 21.06
N LYS A 88 7.63 -10.96 19.94
CA LYS A 88 7.90 -12.41 19.84
C LYS A 88 9.05 -12.83 20.76
N LEU A 89 10.13 -12.04 20.81
CA LEU A 89 11.26 -12.29 21.70
C LEU A 89 10.86 -12.13 23.18
N SER A 90 10.09 -11.10 23.52
CA SER A 90 9.55 -10.90 24.87
C SER A 90 8.70 -12.09 25.36
N LEU A 91 7.85 -12.64 24.48
CA LEU A 91 7.00 -13.79 24.80
C LEU A 91 7.80 -15.09 25.02
N LYS A 92 8.93 -15.26 24.33
CA LYS A 92 9.82 -16.43 24.50
C LYS A 92 10.70 -16.33 25.75
N GLY A 93 11.04 -15.11 26.17
CA GLY A 93 11.97 -14.85 27.28
C GLY A 93 11.34 -14.71 28.67
N SER A 94 10.01 -14.68 28.80
CA SER A 94 9.38 -14.46 30.12
C SER A 94 9.31 -15.74 30.95
N ALA A 95 10.18 -15.86 31.97
CA ALA A 95 10.11 -16.89 33.01
C ALA A 95 9.10 -16.57 34.14
N GLN A 96 8.34 -15.47 34.03
CA GLN A 96 7.39 -15.03 35.05
C GLN A 96 5.96 -15.55 34.82
N PRO A 97 5.15 -15.68 35.89
CA PRO A 97 3.75 -16.07 35.78
C PRO A 97 2.94 -14.91 35.16
N ARG A 98 2.84 -14.86 33.83
CA ARG A 98 1.84 -14.03 33.14
C ARG A 98 0.47 -14.65 33.30
N ASP A 99 -0.55 -13.79 33.33
CA ASP A 99 -1.93 -14.21 33.14
C ASP A 99 -2.04 -15.01 31.82
N LYS A 100 -2.60 -16.22 31.91
CA LYS A 100 -2.75 -17.15 30.81
C LYS A 100 -3.61 -16.54 29.69
N VAL A 101 -4.62 -15.74 30.05
CA VAL A 101 -5.49 -15.05 29.10
C VAL A 101 -4.72 -13.97 28.35
N LYS A 102 -3.95 -13.14 29.06
CA LYS A 102 -3.12 -12.08 28.46
C LYS A 102 -2.09 -12.65 27.49
N THR A 103 -1.45 -13.77 27.86
CA THR A 103 -0.47 -14.44 27.01
C THR A 103 -1.09 -14.98 25.72
N GLN A 104 -2.30 -15.53 25.78
CA GLN A 104 -3.03 -15.99 24.59
C GLN A 104 -3.44 -14.83 23.67
N ILE A 105 -3.90 -13.71 24.25
CA ILE A 105 -4.23 -12.50 23.49
C ILE A 105 -2.98 -11.95 22.80
N ASP A 106 -1.86 -11.84 23.52
CA ASP A 106 -0.60 -11.35 22.94
C ASP A 106 -0.11 -12.26 21.80
N GLN A 107 -0.26 -13.58 21.92
CA GLN A 107 0.05 -14.53 20.84
C GLN A 107 -0.87 -14.36 19.63
N ALA A 108 -2.17 -14.20 19.85
CA ALA A 108 -3.13 -13.97 18.78
C ALA A 108 -2.85 -12.65 18.04
N ASN A 109 -2.54 -11.58 18.77
CA ASN A 109 -2.18 -10.28 18.20
C ASN A 109 -0.89 -10.37 17.38
N VAL A 110 0.10 -11.14 17.85
CA VAL A 110 1.34 -11.38 17.09
C VAL A 110 1.09 -12.14 15.78
N LEU A 111 0.18 -13.13 15.78
CA LEU A 111 -0.21 -13.87 14.59
C LEU A 111 -0.97 -12.98 13.59
N SER A 112 -1.99 -12.28 14.07
CA SER A 112 -2.78 -11.31 13.30
C SER A 112 -1.90 -10.21 12.70
N GLY A 113 -0.97 -9.68 13.50
CA GLY A 113 -0.02 -8.66 13.04
C GLY A 113 0.93 -9.20 11.98
N THR A 114 1.42 -10.44 12.12
CA THR A 114 2.27 -11.07 11.09
C THR A 114 1.51 -11.22 9.77
N GLN A 115 0.23 -11.60 9.82
CA GLN A 115 -0.62 -11.65 8.62
C GLN A 115 -0.80 -10.25 8.00
N SER A 116 -0.97 -9.22 8.82
CA SER A 116 -1.11 -7.84 8.36
C SER A 116 0.17 -7.33 7.68
N VAL A 117 1.36 -7.65 8.21
CA VAL A 117 2.65 -7.35 7.58
C VAL A 117 2.75 -8.00 6.20
N ASN A 118 2.35 -9.27 6.07
CA ASN A 118 2.38 -9.97 4.79
C ASN A 118 1.44 -9.31 3.75
N GLN A 119 0.24 -8.90 4.19
CA GLN A 119 -0.72 -8.19 3.33
C GLN A 119 -0.19 -6.83 2.88
N LEU A 120 0.44 -6.06 3.80
CA LEU A 120 1.13 -4.82 3.46
C LEU A 120 2.27 -5.05 2.47
N ALA A 121 3.11 -6.06 2.71
CA ALA A 121 4.24 -6.36 1.84
C ALA A 121 3.77 -6.72 0.42
N SER A 122 2.69 -7.50 0.29
CA SER A 122 2.08 -7.78 -1.02
C SER A 122 1.50 -6.52 -1.68
N ALA A 123 0.81 -5.65 -0.94
CA ALA A 123 0.27 -4.41 -1.47
C ALA A 123 1.39 -3.49 -2.01
N VAL A 124 2.45 -3.30 -1.22
CA VAL A 124 3.62 -2.48 -1.56
C VAL A 124 4.30 -3.00 -2.83
N VAL A 125 4.61 -4.30 -2.88
CA VAL A 125 5.26 -4.92 -4.03
C VAL A 125 4.41 -4.78 -5.30
N ASN A 126 3.10 -5.04 -5.20
CA ASN A 126 2.22 -4.97 -6.36
C ASN A 126 2.03 -3.52 -6.84
N LEU A 127 1.91 -2.54 -5.95
CA LEU A 127 1.82 -1.14 -6.35
C LEU A 127 3.12 -0.63 -6.99
N ALA A 128 4.28 -1.01 -6.43
CA ALA A 128 5.57 -0.62 -6.97
C ALA A 128 5.84 -1.21 -8.37
N VAL A 129 5.44 -2.46 -8.59
CA VAL A 129 5.62 -3.15 -9.88
C VAL A 129 4.60 -2.68 -10.92
N ASN A 130 3.33 -2.51 -10.56
CA ASN A 130 2.31 -2.03 -11.50
C ASN A 130 2.47 -0.54 -11.87
N GLY A 131 3.19 0.23 -11.05
CA GLY A 131 3.50 1.63 -11.34
C GLY A 131 4.68 1.82 -12.31
N ASP A 132 5.21 0.75 -12.90
CA ASP A 132 6.40 0.74 -13.79
C ASP A 132 7.61 1.51 -13.20
N SER A 133 7.68 1.56 -11.87
CA SER A 133 8.64 2.40 -11.16
C SER A 133 9.90 1.61 -10.83
N PHE A 134 10.81 1.50 -11.80
CA PHE A 134 12.15 0.91 -11.60
C PHE A 134 12.91 1.52 -10.41
N ALA A 135 12.60 2.76 -10.04
CA ALA A 135 13.18 3.47 -8.91
C ALA A 135 12.88 2.86 -7.52
N LEU A 136 11.91 1.95 -7.41
CA LEU A 136 11.61 1.23 -6.17
C LEU A 136 12.25 -0.17 -6.11
N GLU A 137 13.03 -0.60 -7.11
CA GLU A 137 13.62 -1.95 -7.09
C GLU A 137 14.48 -2.19 -5.84
N ASP A 138 15.39 -1.26 -5.51
CA ASP A 138 16.22 -1.34 -4.32
C ASP A 138 15.39 -1.32 -3.03
N PHE A 139 14.32 -0.55 -3.00
CA PHE A 139 13.39 -0.50 -1.87
C PHE A 139 12.72 -1.86 -1.62
N LEU A 140 12.33 -2.57 -2.69
CA LEU A 140 11.72 -3.90 -2.59
C LEU A 140 12.70 -5.00 -2.18
N THR A 141 14.00 -4.70 -2.10
CA THR A 141 15.00 -5.62 -1.52
C THR A 141 15.06 -5.58 0.00
N LEU A 142 14.39 -4.62 0.65
CA LEU A 142 14.29 -4.57 2.11
C LEU A 142 13.34 -5.66 2.63
N GLU A 143 13.60 -6.15 3.84
CA GLU A 143 12.60 -6.92 4.59
C GLU A 143 11.49 -5.97 5.07
N PRO A 144 10.20 -6.36 5.02
CA PRO A 144 9.65 -7.70 4.72
C PRO A 144 9.30 -7.97 3.23
N PHE A 145 9.77 -7.15 2.29
CA PHE A 145 9.31 -7.17 0.88
C PHE A 145 10.05 -8.19 0.01
N ILE A 146 11.33 -8.42 0.27
CA ILE A 146 12.23 -9.16 -0.62
C ILE A 146 11.70 -10.53 -1.05
N ASN A 147 11.10 -11.27 -0.13
CA ASN A 147 10.57 -12.60 -0.40
C ASN A 147 9.35 -12.53 -1.33
N THR A 148 8.45 -11.59 -1.06
CA THR A 148 7.27 -11.33 -1.89
C THR A 148 7.67 -10.85 -3.28
N TYR A 149 8.65 -9.95 -3.38
CA TYR A 149 9.18 -9.44 -4.65
C TYR A 149 9.81 -10.53 -5.51
N LYS A 150 10.63 -11.41 -4.91
CA LYS A 150 11.24 -12.56 -5.61
C LYS A 150 10.21 -13.57 -6.11
N ASN A 151 9.14 -13.80 -5.36
CA ASN A 151 8.07 -14.71 -5.75
C ASN A 151 7.23 -14.14 -6.90
N LEU A 152 7.02 -12.82 -6.92
CA LEU A 152 6.32 -12.14 -8.00
C LEU A 152 7.06 -12.24 -9.34
N LYS A 153 8.40 -12.11 -9.35
CA LYS A 153 9.22 -12.27 -10.57
C LYS A 153 9.05 -13.66 -11.25
N LYS A 154 8.48 -14.65 -10.56
CA LYS A 154 8.25 -16.02 -11.06
C LYS A 154 6.80 -16.30 -11.50
N GLY A 155 5.87 -15.37 -11.33
CA GLY A 155 4.44 -15.57 -11.61
C GLY A 155 3.77 -14.36 -12.27
N ASN A 156 2.46 -14.43 -12.47
CA ASN A 156 1.68 -13.28 -12.95
C ASN A 156 1.55 -12.23 -11.84
N ILE A 157 1.66 -10.95 -12.21
CA ILE A 157 1.53 -9.82 -11.28
C ILE A 157 0.04 -9.70 -10.85
N PRO A 158 -0.32 -9.92 -9.57
CA PRO A 158 -1.67 -9.67 -9.10
C PRO A 158 -1.93 -8.16 -9.15
N LYS A 159 -3.04 -7.76 -9.79
CA LYS A 159 -3.48 -6.36 -9.77
C LYS A 159 -4.13 -6.06 -8.42
N VAL A 160 -3.34 -5.53 -7.48
CA VAL A 160 -3.87 -4.91 -6.26
C VAL A 160 -4.48 -3.58 -6.63
N ASN A 161 -5.76 -3.41 -6.32
CA ASN A 161 -6.46 -2.14 -6.50
C ASN A 161 -6.33 -1.24 -5.26
N ALA A 162 -6.73 0.01 -5.39
CA ALA A 162 -6.66 1.00 -4.32
C ALA A 162 -7.41 0.57 -3.04
N LEU A 163 -8.52 -0.17 -3.18
CA LEU A 163 -9.32 -0.66 -2.05
C LEU A 163 -8.56 -1.73 -1.26
N ASP A 164 -7.98 -2.72 -1.95
CA ASP A 164 -7.19 -3.79 -1.33
C ASP A 164 -5.97 -3.22 -0.60
N SER A 165 -5.33 -2.21 -1.22
CA SER A 165 -4.19 -1.49 -0.68
C SER A 165 -4.56 -0.70 0.60
N ALA A 166 -5.66 0.06 0.56
CA ALA A 166 -6.14 0.81 1.72
C ALA A 166 -6.57 -0.13 2.87
N LEU A 167 -7.23 -1.25 2.55
CA LEU A 167 -7.63 -2.25 3.53
C LEU A 167 -6.42 -2.93 4.20
N ALA A 168 -5.35 -3.21 3.45
CA ALA A 168 -4.09 -3.71 4.02
C ALA A 168 -3.48 -2.69 5.00
N THR A 169 -3.53 -1.40 4.66
CA THR A 169 -3.05 -0.31 5.51
C THR A 169 -3.82 -0.22 6.81
N LEU A 170 -5.15 -0.23 6.72
CA LEU A 170 -6.04 -0.20 7.88
C LEU A 170 -5.79 -1.38 8.82
N LYS A 171 -5.63 -2.60 8.28
CA LYS A 171 -5.26 -3.78 9.07
C LYS A 171 -3.90 -3.63 9.74
N GLY A 172 -2.93 -3.04 9.06
CA GLY A 172 -1.63 -2.70 9.64
C GLY A 172 -1.73 -1.75 10.83
N ILE A 173 -2.47 -0.65 10.69
CA ILE A 173 -2.70 0.32 11.77
C ILE A 173 -3.41 -0.33 12.95
N LYS A 174 -4.45 -1.14 12.68
CA LYS A 174 -5.18 -1.88 13.71
C LYS A 174 -4.27 -2.84 14.46
N ALA A 175 -3.49 -3.65 13.74
CA ALA A 175 -2.54 -4.59 14.35
C ALA A 175 -1.51 -3.85 15.23
N MET A 176 -1.02 -2.70 14.78
CA MET A 176 -0.09 -1.90 15.58
C MET A 176 -0.72 -1.38 16.87
N THR A 177 -1.98 -0.93 16.80
CA THR A 177 -2.77 -0.51 17.96
C THR A 177 -2.92 -1.65 18.97
N GLU A 178 -3.26 -2.85 18.49
CA GLU A 178 -3.43 -4.05 19.31
C GLU A 178 -2.13 -4.53 19.98
N ILE A 179 -0.97 -4.29 19.34
CA ILE A 179 0.33 -4.71 19.87
C ILE A 179 0.91 -3.69 20.85
N CYS A 180 0.60 -2.41 20.65
CA CYS A 180 1.12 -1.30 21.46
C CYS A 180 0.23 -0.92 22.65
N SER A 181 -1.03 -1.37 22.73
CA SER A 181 -2.02 -0.91 23.72
C SER A 181 -1.53 -0.92 25.17
N ASP A 182 -0.77 -1.95 25.58
CA ASP A 182 -0.38 -2.16 26.98
C ASP A 182 1.14 -2.18 27.18
N ASP A 183 1.92 -1.64 26.23
CA ASP A 183 3.37 -1.80 26.20
C ASP A 183 4.09 -0.49 25.85
N LEU A 184 4.48 0.24 26.90
CA LEU A 184 5.19 1.51 26.81
C LEU A 184 6.48 1.41 25.98
N PHE A 185 7.16 0.27 26.00
CA PHE A 185 8.36 0.07 25.18
C PHE A 185 8.00 0.05 23.69
N SER A 186 6.99 -0.73 23.32
CA SER A 186 6.49 -0.77 21.94
C SER A 186 5.94 0.60 21.51
N GLN A 187 5.20 1.30 22.36
CA GLN A 187 4.69 2.65 22.06
C GLN A 187 5.82 3.64 21.79
N LYS A 188 6.80 3.74 22.70
CA LYS A 188 7.95 4.64 22.53
C LYS A 188 8.72 4.31 21.25
N LYS A 189 9.00 3.03 21.01
CA LYS A 189 9.69 2.58 19.80
C LYS A 189 8.94 3.00 18.53
N THR A 190 7.61 2.91 18.55
CA THR A 190 6.73 3.31 17.44
C THR A 190 6.75 4.82 17.18
N ILE A 191 6.78 5.63 18.25
CA ILE A 191 6.97 7.09 18.16
C ILE A 191 8.34 7.41 17.54
N ASP A 192 9.40 6.79 18.07
CA ASP A 192 10.78 7.01 17.63
C ASP A 192 10.97 6.66 16.14
N TYR A 193 10.17 5.71 15.61
CA TYR A 193 10.15 5.35 14.20
C TYR A 193 9.22 6.20 13.31
N GLY A 194 8.60 7.25 13.87
CA GLY A 194 7.85 8.23 13.09
C GLY A 194 6.42 7.82 12.73
N ILE A 195 5.73 7.10 13.62
CA ILE A 195 4.31 6.75 13.40
C ILE A 195 3.39 7.98 13.28
N ILE A 196 3.70 9.06 14.02
CA ILE A 196 2.86 10.26 14.08
C ILE A 196 2.70 10.93 12.70
N PRO A 197 3.78 11.27 11.96
CA PRO A 197 3.64 11.83 10.62
C PRO A 197 2.98 10.86 9.63
N LEU A 198 3.25 9.55 9.75
CA LEU A 198 2.60 8.50 8.95
C LEU A 198 1.09 8.48 9.13
N LEU A 199 0.61 8.48 10.37
CA LEU A 199 -0.81 8.48 10.66
C LEU A 199 -1.49 9.78 10.22
N ARG A 200 -0.84 10.92 10.46
CA ARG A 200 -1.33 12.22 9.98
C ARG A 200 -1.54 12.18 8.47
N ARG A 201 -0.62 11.57 7.73
CA ARG A 201 -0.76 11.36 6.30
C ARG A 201 -1.95 10.46 5.96
N PHE A 202 -2.07 9.29 6.57
CA PHE A 202 -3.18 8.37 6.28
C PHE A 202 -4.56 8.97 6.58
N LEU A 203 -4.63 9.95 7.48
CA LEU A 203 -5.84 10.69 7.76
C LEU A 203 -6.09 11.87 6.84
N LEU A 204 -5.08 12.69 6.56
CA LEU A 204 -5.30 13.97 5.88
C LEU A 204 -5.21 13.86 4.36
N SER A 205 -4.62 12.80 3.84
CA SER A 205 -4.40 12.65 2.42
C SER A 205 -5.46 11.74 1.80
N ASP A 206 -6.21 12.27 0.83
CA ASP A 206 -7.13 11.51 -0.02
C ASP A 206 -6.38 10.62 -1.04
N ASP A 207 -5.18 10.15 -0.70
CA ASP A 207 -4.26 9.47 -1.62
C ASP A 207 -4.88 8.21 -2.19
N TYR A 208 -5.62 7.46 -1.38
CA TYR A 208 -6.27 6.24 -1.85
C TYR A 208 -7.51 6.53 -2.69
N GLU A 209 -8.26 7.61 -2.43
CA GLU A 209 -9.34 8.06 -3.32
C GLU A 209 -8.77 8.49 -4.68
N LYS A 210 -7.67 9.24 -4.66
CA LYS A 210 -6.93 9.65 -5.87
C LYS A 210 -6.37 8.45 -6.64
N LEU A 211 -5.76 7.48 -5.95
CA LEU A 211 -5.27 6.24 -6.55
C LEU A 211 -6.43 5.47 -7.21
N SER A 212 -7.57 5.39 -6.54
CA SER A 212 -8.76 4.73 -7.08
C SER A 212 -9.34 5.44 -8.31
N ALA A 213 -9.26 6.77 -8.35
CA ALA A 213 -9.65 7.55 -9.53
C ALA A 213 -8.69 7.32 -10.71
N ILE A 214 -7.38 7.23 -10.46
CA ILE A 214 -6.37 6.89 -11.48
C ILE A 214 -6.65 5.50 -12.07
N GLU A 215 -6.85 4.50 -11.22
CA GLU A 215 -7.19 3.13 -11.67
C GLU A 215 -8.46 3.07 -12.51
N ALA A 216 -9.48 3.85 -12.13
CA ALA A 216 -10.74 3.94 -12.87
C ALA A 216 -10.57 4.66 -14.22
N TYR A 217 -9.66 5.62 -14.31
CA TYR A 217 -9.32 6.29 -15.57
C TYR A 217 -8.57 5.33 -16.50
N ASP A 218 -7.55 4.62 -16.01
CA ASP A 218 -6.79 3.66 -16.80
C ASP A 218 -7.69 2.55 -17.36
N ALA A 219 -8.62 2.05 -16.55
CA ALA A 219 -9.61 1.08 -17.02
C ALA A 219 -10.52 1.62 -18.14
N GLN A 220 -10.90 2.91 -18.07
CA GLN A 220 -11.69 3.56 -19.12
C GLN A 220 -10.89 3.76 -20.41
N VAL A 221 -9.64 4.20 -20.31
CA VAL A 221 -8.75 4.37 -21.47
C VAL A 221 -8.52 3.03 -22.16
N ILE A 222 -8.23 1.97 -21.40
CA ILE A 222 -8.06 0.62 -21.96
C ILE A 222 -9.35 0.17 -22.65
N SER A 223 -10.51 0.35 -22.01
CA SER A 223 -11.80 0.00 -22.61
C SER A 223 -12.07 0.78 -23.91
N PHE A 224 -11.75 2.07 -23.93
CA PHE A 224 -11.92 2.91 -25.11
C PHE A 224 -10.98 2.49 -26.23
N VAL A 225 -9.69 2.26 -25.94
CA VAL A 225 -8.69 1.79 -26.90
C VAL A 225 -9.08 0.43 -27.49
N LEU A 226 -9.57 -0.49 -26.65
CA LEU A 226 -10.10 -1.77 -27.12
C LEU A 226 -11.32 -1.57 -28.02
N GLN A 227 -12.25 -0.70 -27.64
CA GLN A 227 -13.43 -0.38 -28.46
C GLN A 227 -13.02 0.24 -29.80
N THR A 228 -12.09 1.18 -29.83
CA THR A 228 -11.61 1.82 -31.06
C THR A 228 -10.88 0.82 -31.97
N ASN A 229 -10.00 -0.02 -31.41
CA ASN A 229 -9.30 -1.06 -32.16
C ASN A 229 -10.28 -2.10 -32.71
N LEU A 230 -11.30 -2.49 -31.93
CA LEU A 230 -12.37 -3.37 -32.39
C LEU A 230 -13.18 -2.75 -33.52
N THR A 231 -13.54 -1.45 -33.45
CA THR A 231 -14.23 -0.76 -34.55
C THR A 231 -13.36 -0.63 -35.80
N GLN A 232 -12.05 -0.44 -35.63
CA GLN A 232 -11.09 -0.37 -36.74
C GLN A 232 -10.88 -1.73 -37.41
N TRP A 233 -10.79 -2.82 -36.62
CA TRP A 233 -10.59 -4.18 -37.13
C TRP A 233 -11.86 -4.78 -37.74
N SER A 234 -13.02 -4.40 -37.25
CA SER A 234 -14.32 -4.88 -37.78
C SER A 234 -14.80 -4.08 -38.99
N GLY A 235 -14.19 -2.91 -39.28
CA GLY A 235 -14.57 -2.05 -40.40
C GLY A 235 -16.04 -1.64 -40.45
N SER A 236 -16.77 -1.82 -39.34
CA SER A 236 -18.23 -1.76 -39.31
C SER A 236 -18.72 -0.89 -38.15
N SER A 237 -19.60 0.04 -38.48
CA SER A 237 -20.39 0.84 -37.54
C SER A 237 -21.56 0.03 -36.95
N LEU A 238 -21.30 -1.21 -36.51
CA LEU A 238 -22.33 -2.14 -36.04
C LEU A 238 -22.27 -2.34 -34.50
N PRO A 239 -23.42 -2.57 -33.85
CA PRO A 239 -23.51 -2.69 -32.39
C PRO A 239 -22.73 -3.90 -31.85
N LEU A 240 -22.13 -3.75 -30.67
CA LEU A 240 -21.21 -4.71 -30.00
C LEU A 240 -21.73 -6.17 -29.93
N GLN A 241 -23.05 -6.34 -29.93
CA GLN A 241 -23.71 -7.65 -29.82
C GLN A 241 -23.51 -8.53 -31.07
N GLU A 242 -23.52 -7.91 -32.25
CA GLU A 242 -23.30 -8.57 -33.55
C GLU A 242 -21.81 -8.95 -33.72
N VAL A 243 -20.91 -8.09 -33.25
CA VAL A 243 -19.46 -8.32 -33.31
C VAL A 243 -19.06 -9.48 -32.40
N SER A 244 -19.68 -9.60 -31.22
CA SER A 244 -19.40 -10.69 -30.28
C SER A 244 -19.84 -12.05 -30.80
N SER A 245 -20.98 -12.15 -31.51
CA SER A 245 -21.44 -13.42 -32.08
C SER A 245 -20.58 -13.84 -33.27
N MET A 246 -20.23 -12.90 -34.16
CA MET A 246 -19.37 -13.17 -35.31
C MET A 246 -17.94 -13.56 -34.91
N LEU A 247 -17.38 -12.95 -33.86
CA LEU A 247 -16.05 -13.32 -33.36
C LEU A 247 -16.07 -14.72 -32.74
N LEU A 248 -17.12 -15.05 -31.98
CA LEU A 248 -17.30 -16.38 -31.39
C LEU A 248 -17.46 -17.45 -32.48
N GLU A 249 -18.25 -17.18 -33.53
CA GLU A 249 -18.40 -18.08 -34.68
C GLU A 249 -17.08 -18.29 -35.43
N LYS A 250 -16.28 -17.24 -35.63
CA LYS A 250 -14.96 -17.35 -36.29
C LYS A 250 -13.93 -18.10 -35.44
N LEU A 251 -13.95 -17.93 -34.12
CA LEU A 251 -13.07 -18.66 -33.21
C LEU A 251 -13.44 -20.16 -33.13
N ILE A 252 -14.74 -20.46 -33.14
CA ILE A 252 -15.26 -21.85 -33.22
C ILE A 252 -14.90 -22.48 -34.58
N ALA A 253 -15.10 -21.76 -35.69
CA ALA A 253 -14.75 -22.23 -37.03
C ALA A 253 -13.23 -22.45 -37.21
N ALA A 254 -12.40 -21.68 -36.50
CA ALA A 254 -10.94 -21.84 -36.46
C ALA A 254 -10.47 -22.97 -35.52
N ARG A 255 -11.38 -23.68 -34.83
CA ARG A 255 -11.07 -24.68 -33.78
C ARG A 255 -10.15 -24.16 -32.66
N ILE A 256 -10.15 -22.86 -32.40
CA ILE A 256 -9.36 -22.28 -31.31
C ILE A 256 -10.21 -22.40 -30.02
N GLY A 257 -10.04 -23.51 -29.30
CA GLY A 257 -10.65 -23.72 -27.98
C GLY A 257 -11.44 -25.01 -27.79
N ASP A 258 -10.83 -26.17 -28.03
CA ASP A 258 -11.43 -27.49 -27.80
C ASP A 258 -11.51 -27.88 -26.29
N ARG A 259 -11.85 -26.92 -25.42
CA ARG A 259 -12.18 -27.13 -24.00
C ARG A 259 -13.31 -26.19 -23.57
N PRO A 260 -14.25 -26.65 -22.74
CA PRO A 260 -15.49 -25.93 -22.46
C PRO A 260 -15.21 -24.67 -21.63
N VAL A 261 -15.44 -23.50 -22.24
CA VAL A 261 -15.57 -22.23 -21.52
C VAL A 261 -16.99 -22.17 -20.97
N VAL A 262 -17.13 -22.41 -19.67
CA VAL A 262 -18.39 -22.20 -18.95
C VAL A 262 -18.57 -20.69 -18.80
N PHE A 263 -19.42 -20.10 -19.64
CA PHE A 263 -19.95 -18.76 -19.40
C PHE A 263 -20.90 -18.84 -18.21
N HIS A 264 -20.48 -18.31 -17.05
CA HIS A 264 -21.44 -17.95 -16.02
C HIS A 264 -22.24 -16.76 -16.54
N GLY A 265 -23.52 -17.01 -16.81
CA GLY A 265 -24.44 -16.07 -17.41
C GLY A 265 -24.51 -14.76 -16.61
N VAL A 266 -24.12 -13.68 -17.27
CA VAL A 266 -24.62 -12.35 -16.94
C VAL A 266 -25.98 -12.25 -17.62
N ILE A 267 -27.05 -12.29 -16.82
CA ILE A 267 -28.40 -11.95 -17.26
C ILE A 267 -28.37 -10.52 -17.78
N GLY A 268 -28.91 -10.34 -18.98
CA GLY A 268 -28.66 -9.19 -19.85
C GLY A 268 -29.59 -7.98 -19.70
N TYR A 269 -29.21 -7.01 -20.54
CA TYR A 269 -29.96 -5.96 -21.25
C TYR A 269 -30.98 -5.10 -20.48
N GLU A 270 -30.71 -3.78 -20.41
CA GLU A 270 -31.45 -2.82 -21.24
C GLU A 270 -30.73 -1.46 -21.33
N THR A 271 -31.11 -0.75 -22.38
CA THR A 271 -30.47 0.33 -23.13
C THR A 271 -30.43 1.70 -22.43
N ASP A 272 -29.44 2.50 -22.85
CA ASP A 272 -29.40 3.97 -22.89
C ASP A 272 -30.18 4.77 -21.83
N ALA A 273 -29.50 5.09 -20.72
CA ALA A 273 -29.60 6.33 -19.91
C ALA A 273 -28.85 6.20 -18.57
N THR A 274 -28.44 5.00 -18.19
CA THR A 274 -27.93 4.66 -16.85
C THR A 274 -26.44 4.91 -16.62
N SER A 275 -25.66 5.32 -17.62
CA SER A 275 -24.23 5.59 -17.44
C SER A 275 -23.97 6.70 -16.41
N SER A 276 -24.76 7.78 -16.39
CA SER A 276 -24.61 8.84 -15.39
C SER A 276 -25.10 8.43 -13.99
N LYS A 277 -26.15 7.61 -13.91
CA LYS A 277 -26.76 7.16 -12.66
C LYS A 277 -25.93 6.05 -12.01
N CYS A 278 -25.42 5.07 -12.77
CA CYS A 278 -24.45 4.09 -12.32
C CYS A 278 -23.08 4.72 -12.01
N ARG A 279 -22.65 5.76 -12.76
CA ARG A 279 -21.43 6.51 -12.42
C ARG A 279 -21.60 7.30 -11.12
N LYS A 280 -22.76 7.96 -10.91
CA LYS A 280 -23.11 8.59 -9.63
C LYS A 280 -23.28 7.58 -8.50
N GLN A 281 -23.87 6.41 -8.75
CA GLN A 281 -24.04 5.35 -7.76
C GLN A 281 -22.70 4.72 -7.38
N ARG A 282 -21.82 4.45 -8.36
CA ARG A 282 -20.48 3.92 -8.12
C ARG A 282 -19.59 4.95 -7.42
N GLN A 283 -19.62 6.22 -7.83
CA GLN A 283 -18.97 7.30 -7.12
C GLN A 283 -19.57 7.52 -5.72
N SER A 284 -20.88 7.34 -5.53
CA SER A 284 -21.54 7.45 -4.23
C SER A 284 -21.18 6.28 -3.31
N CYS A 285 -21.18 5.05 -3.82
CA CYS A 285 -20.75 3.86 -3.06
C CYS A 285 -19.26 3.90 -2.77
N GLN A 286 -18.45 4.36 -3.72
CA GLN A 286 -17.01 4.56 -3.53
C GLN A 286 -16.76 5.65 -2.48
N LYS A 287 -17.45 6.80 -2.56
CA LYS A 287 -17.42 7.84 -1.52
C LYS A 287 -17.89 7.33 -0.16
N GLN A 288 -18.95 6.52 -0.09
CA GLN A 288 -19.41 5.91 1.16
C GLN A 288 -18.40 4.91 1.73
N CYS A 289 -17.77 4.09 0.89
CA CYS A 289 -16.69 3.20 1.31
C CYS A 289 -15.45 3.98 1.79
N TRP A 290 -15.09 5.08 1.10
CA TRP A 290 -14.00 5.95 1.53
C TRP A 290 -14.32 6.67 2.84
N CYS A 291 -15.54 7.18 3.00
CA CYS A 291 -15.99 7.79 4.27
C CYS A 291 -15.94 6.77 5.42
N GLY A 292 -16.48 5.57 5.23
CA GLY A 292 -16.44 4.53 6.26
C GLY A 292 -15.02 4.07 6.61
N MET A 293 -14.11 4.04 5.62
CA MET A 293 -12.71 3.72 5.87
C MET A 293 -11.96 4.87 6.55
N PHE A 294 -12.26 6.12 6.17
CA PHE A 294 -11.75 7.32 6.83
C PHE A 294 -12.18 7.35 8.30
N ASP A 295 -13.46 7.05 8.59
CA ASP A 295 -13.97 6.95 9.95
C ASP A 295 -13.25 5.85 10.76
N LEU A 296 -12.92 4.72 10.13
CA LEU A 296 -12.20 3.63 10.79
C LEU A 296 -10.72 3.95 11.03
N ILE A 297 -10.05 4.58 10.06
CA ILE A 297 -8.67 5.07 10.24
C ILE A 297 -8.65 6.14 11.33
N THR A 298 -9.63 7.04 11.35
CA THR A 298 -9.80 8.08 12.38
C THR A 298 -10.01 7.46 13.75
N TYR A 299 -10.88 6.45 13.86
CA TYR A 299 -11.10 5.73 15.10
C TYR A 299 -9.81 5.07 15.62
N HIS A 300 -9.11 4.32 14.77
CA HIS A 300 -7.86 3.65 15.16
C HIS A 300 -6.72 4.65 15.42
N TYR A 301 -6.70 5.78 14.71
CA TYR A 301 -5.79 6.88 15.00
C TYR A 301 -6.02 7.47 16.38
N PHE A 302 -7.28 7.79 16.73
CA PHE A 302 -7.60 8.31 18.06
C PHE A 302 -7.28 7.30 19.15
N GLN A 303 -7.57 6.01 18.92
CA GLN A 303 -7.14 4.96 19.85
C GLN A 303 -5.62 4.90 19.99
N LEU A 304 -4.89 4.94 18.88
CA LEU A 304 -3.43 4.85 18.90
C LEU A 304 -2.79 6.08 19.54
N ILE A 305 -3.33 7.28 19.32
CA ILE A 305 -2.93 8.51 20.05
C ILE A 305 -3.23 8.37 21.54
N PHE A 306 -4.44 7.92 21.89
CA PHE A 306 -4.84 7.76 23.29
C PHE A 306 -4.00 6.70 24.01
N ILE A 307 -3.51 5.69 23.27
CA ILE A 307 -2.58 4.69 23.78
C ILE A 307 -1.17 5.26 23.94
N ILE A 308 -0.77 6.20 23.09
CA ILE A 308 0.60 6.75 23.02
C ILE A 308 0.82 7.92 24.01
N ILE A 309 -0.23 8.68 24.35
CA ILE A 309 -0.19 9.83 25.29
C ILE A 309 -0.46 9.35 26.72
#